data_AF-A0AAD7Y6X3-F1
#
_entry.id   AF-A0AAD7Y6X3-F1
#
_cell.length_a   1.000
_cell.length_b   1.000
_cell.length_c   1.000
_cell.angle_alpha   90.00
_cell.angle_beta   90.00
_cell.angle_gamma   90.00
#
_symmetry.space_group_name_H-M   'P 1'
#
loop_
_entity.id
_entity.type
_entity.pdbx_description
1 polymer ?
#
loop_
_entity_poly.entity_id
_entity_poly.type
_entity_poly.pdbx_seq_one_letter_code
_entity_poly.pdbx_strand_id
1 'polypeptide(L)'
;MDIQQINEVVKSQESHYKEIGRIFNNIKKDATSRKTEKYIAERRSRLTEVFTKASANHSLIEDQEILEEHTYMKSDYFGIIKELYKDAMDYLEQCETKLPTCQQPGVQDLEKVRTTSNSSARMKLQLYRINQLRQNLEKAALAIEDDRSSYHYKTLLETLQKQCDKVEEGHFSICEEENVLEHSYFQDEVFENLKTNYDDIIERLYEKLQQHQTIHKSSDTLEHMLEVYLCWTKHRRIFVEVRPVVITHVI
;
A
#
# COMPACT_ATOMS: atom_id res chain seq x y z
N MET A 1 -41.15 -17.07 18.20
CA MET A 1 -40.66 -18.13 17.28
C MET A 1 -40.37 -19.37 18.08
N ASP A 2 -40.60 -20.56 17.52
CA ASP A 2 -40.11 -21.80 18.13
C ASP A 2 -38.61 -22.01 17.82
N ILE A 3 -37.99 -23.01 18.46
CA ILE A 3 -36.57 -23.33 18.29
C ILE A 3 -36.23 -23.73 16.84
N GLN A 4 -37.16 -24.36 16.11
CA GLN A 4 -36.92 -24.73 14.71
C GLN A 4 -36.85 -23.49 13.83
N GLN A 5 -37.78 -22.55 14.00
CA GLN A 5 -37.79 -21.26 13.31
C GLN A 5 -36.53 -20.43 13.63
N ILE A 6 -36.10 -20.40 14.90
CA ILE A 6 -34.84 -19.73 15.28
C ILE A 6 -33.66 -20.33 14.52
N ASN A 7 -33.56 -21.67 14.48
CA ASN A 7 -32.49 -22.35 13.74
C ASN A 7 -32.51 -22.06 12.24
N GLU A 8 -33.68 -21.88 11.63
CA GLU A 8 -33.79 -21.47 10.22
C GLU A 8 -33.28 -20.04 9.99
N VAL A 9 -33.62 -19.11 10.89
CA VAL A 9 -33.11 -17.72 10.82
C VAL A 9 -31.60 -17.68 11.05
N VAL A 10 -31.06 -18.50 11.95
CA VAL A 10 -29.60 -18.66 12.17
C VAL A 10 -28.91 -19.21 10.91
N LYS A 11 -29.47 -20.23 10.26
CA LYS A 11 -28.94 -20.75 8.97
C LYS A 11 -28.95 -19.67 7.87
N SER A 12 -29.99 -18.84 7.85
CA SER A 12 -30.07 -17.70 6.94
C SER A 12 -28.95 -16.69 7.20
N GLN A 13 -28.64 -16.38 8.47
CA GLN A 13 -27.49 -15.55 8.82
C GLN A 13 -26.14 -16.17 8.46
N GLU A 14 -25.98 -17.49 8.59
CA GLU A 14 -24.77 -18.18 8.14
C GLU A 14 -24.58 -18.03 6.62
N SER A 15 -25.68 -18.07 5.85
CA SER A 15 -25.64 -17.79 4.41
C SER A 15 -25.16 -16.37 4.13
N HIS A 16 -25.67 -15.37 4.86
CA HIS A 16 -25.24 -13.97 4.74
C HIS A 16 -23.77 -13.77 5.13
N TYR A 17 -23.30 -14.41 6.20
CA TYR A 17 -21.88 -14.42 6.58
C TYR A 17 -21.00 -14.94 5.44
N LYS A 18 -21.36 -16.08 4.86
CA LYS A 18 -20.63 -16.67 3.71
C LYS A 18 -20.65 -15.75 2.49
N GLU A 19 -21.77 -15.06 2.24
CA GLU A 19 -21.87 -14.11 1.13
C GLU A 19 -20.98 -12.87 1.35
N ILE A 20 -20.97 -12.27 2.54
CA ILE A 20 -20.07 -11.17 2.89
C ILE A 20 -18.62 -11.61 2.71
N GLY A 21 -18.25 -12.78 3.25
CA GLY A 21 -16.90 -13.34 3.12
C GLY A 21 -16.50 -13.59 1.66
N ARG A 22 -17.44 -14.07 0.83
CA ARG A 22 -17.21 -14.25 -0.62
C ARG A 22 -16.98 -12.92 -1.33
N ILE A 23 -17.81 -11.92 -1.05
CA ILE A 23 -17.65 -10.58 -1.63
C ILE A 23 -16.30 -9.99 -1.23
N PHE A 24 -15.95 -10.07 0.05
CA PHE A 24 -14.68 -9.55 0.56
C PHE A 24 -13.46 -10.22 -0.07
N ASN A 25 -13.47 -11.55 -0.15
CA ASN A 25 -12.39 -12.31 -0.79
C ASN A 25 -12.25 -11.95 -2.28
N ASN A 26 -13.35 -11.73 -2.99
CA ASN A 26 -13.31 -11.30 -4.39
C ASN A 26 -12.68 -9.91 -4.51
N ILE A 27 -13.06 -8.98 -3.63
CA ILE A 27 -12.47 -7.63 -3.60
C ILE A 27 -10.95 -7.69 -3.35
N LYS A 28 -10.48 -8.54 -2.43
CA LYS A 28 -9.05 -8.72 -2.18
C LYS A 28 -8.31 -9.25 -3.41
N LYS A 29 -8.87 -10.27 -4.09
CA LYS A 29 -8.27 -10.94 -5.25
C LYS A 29 -8.35 -10.13 -6.55
N ASP A 30 -9.34 -9.27 -6.70
CA ASP A 30 -9.50 -8.47 -7.91
C ASP A 30 -8.32 -7.50 -8.10
N ALA A 31 -7.82 -7.41 -9.34
CA ALA A 31 -6.71 -6.53 -9.68
C ALA A 31 -7.03 -5.05 -9.33
N THR A 32 -6.02 -4.28 -8.92
CA THR A 32 -6.18 -2.85 -8.56
C THR A 32 -6.82 -2.04 -9.68
N SER A 33 -6.51 -2.34 -10.94
CA SER A 33 -7.11 -1.68 -12.12
C SER A 33 -8.63 -1.86 -12.24
N ARG A 34 -9.21 -2.90 -11.64
CA ARG A 34 -10.67 -3.14 -11.63
C ARG A 34 -11.38 -2.41 -10.49
N LYS A 35 -10.65 -1.97 -9.47
CA LYS A 35 -11.19 -1.30 -8.28
C LYS A 35 -11.40 0.19 -8.55
N THR A 36 -12.26 0.50 -9.50
CA THR A 36 -12.69 1.87 -9.81
C THR A 36 -13.69 2.39 -8.77
N GLU A 37 -13.99 3.68 -8.79
CA GLU A 37 -15.03 4.29 -7.94
C GLU A 37 -16.38 3.57 -8.09
N LYS A 38 -16.79 3.31 -9.33
CA LYS A 38 -18.01 2.53 -9.63
C LYS A 38 -17.95 1.13 -9.03
N TYR A 39 -16.81 0.43 -9.15
CA TYR A 39 -16.63 -0.89 -8.56
C TYR A 39 -16.77 -0.83 -7.03
N ILE A 40 -16.13 0.15 -6.38
CA ILE A 40 -16.16 0.31 -4.92
C ILE A 40 -17.59 0.62 -4.46
N ALA A 41 -18.30 1.52 -5.13
CA ALA A 41 -19.69 1.85 -4.85
C ALA A 41 -20.62 0.64 -4.98
N GLU A 42 -20.49 -0.15 -6.07
CA GLU A 42 -21.26 -1.38 -6.27
C GLU A 42 -20.99 -2.42 -5.17
N ARG A 43 -19.73 -2.58 -4.77
CA ARG A 43 -19.35 -3.52 -3.71
C ARG A 43 -19.83 -3.08 -2.34
N ARG A 44 -19.74 -1.79 -2.00
CA ARG A 44 -20.32 -1.23 -0.77
C ARG A 44 -21.82 -1.46 -0.71
N SER A 45 -22.53 -1.10 -1.78
CA SER A 45 -23.98 -1.26 -1.87
C SER A 45 -24.39 -2.71 -1.59
N ARG A 46 -23.71 -3.66 -2.24
CA ARG A 46 -23.99 -5.09 -2.04
C ARG A 46 -23.64 -5.59 -0.63
N LEU A 47 -22.51 -5.16 -0.06
CA LEU A 47 -22.15 -5.51 1.32
C LEU A 47 -23.18 -4.97 2.31
N THR A 48 -23.60 -3.72 2.16
CA THR A 48 -24.61 -3.09 3.01
C THR A 48 -25.96 -3.78 2.87
N GLU A 49 -26.38 -4.17 1.67
CA GLU A 49 -27.62 -4.92 1.46
C GLU A 49 -27.62 -6.25 2.22
N VAL A 50 -26.54 -7.04 2.08
CA VAL A 50 -26.42 -8.34 2.75
C VAL A 50 -26.32 -8.17 4.27
N PHE A 51 -25.56 -7.18 4.74
CA PHE A 51 -25.45 -6.89 6.17
C PHE A 51 -26.77 -6.40 6.78
N THR A 52 -27.56 -5.62 6.04
CA THR A 52 -28.90 -5.18 6.48
C THR A 52 -29.82 -6.38 6.66
N LYS A 53 -29.80 -7.36 5.74
CA LYS A 53 -30.56 -8.61 5.89
C LYS A 53 -30.10 -9.42 7.10
N ALA A 54 -28.78 -9.54 7.30
CA ALA A 54 -28.23 -10.21 8.48
C ALA A 54 -28.62 -9.52 9.79
N SER A 55 -28.65 -8.18 9.81
CA SER A 55 -29.07 -7.36 10.96
C SER A 55 -30.56 -7.53 11.25
N ALA A 56 -31.42 -7.53 10.22
CA ALA A 56 -32.85 -7.80 10.39
C ALA A 56 -33.09 -9.19 10.99
N ASN A 57 -32.37 -10.21 10.52
CA ASN A 57 -32.41 -11.55 11.11
C ASN A 57 -31.93 -11.55 12.57
N HIS A 58 -30.94 -10.72 12.92
CA HIS A 58 -30.44 -10.63 14.28
C HIS A 58 -31.49 -10.05 15.21
N SER A 59 -32.13 -8.95 14.81
CA SER A 59 -33.23 -8.35 15.59
C SER A 59 -34.40 -9.33 15.77
N LEU A 60 -34.78 -10.06 14.72
CA LEU A 60 -35.83 -11.10 14.82
C LEU A 60 -35.49 -12.19 15.83
N ILE A 61 -34.20 -12.54 15.94
CA ILE A 61 -33.70 -13.48 16.93
C ILE A 61 -33.69 -12.79 18.29
N GLU A 62 -32.96 -11.70 18.49
CA GLU A 62 -32.78 -10.98 19.77
C GLU A 62 -34.09 -10.72 20.54
N ASP A 63 -35.19 -10.43 19.83
CA ASP A 63 -36.51 -10.20 20.42
C ASP A 63 -37.18 -11.47 21.02
N GLN A 64 -36.55 -12.65 20.97
CA GLN A 64 -37.10 -13.91 21.47
C GLN A 64 -36.58 -14.25 22.89
N GLU A 65 -37.49 -14.40 23.86
CA GLU A 65 -37.16 -14.74 25.26
C GLU A 65 -36.46 -16.11 25.44
N ILE A 66 -36.47 -16.98 24.43
CA ILE A 66 -35.95 -18.37 24.48
C ILE A 66 -34.41 -18.42 24.32
N LEU A 67 -33.73 -17.26 24.23
CA LEU A 67 -32.35 -17.16 23.75
C LEU A 67 -31.24 -17.19 24.79
N GLU A 68 -31.53 -16.96 26.08
CA GLU A 68 -30.49 -16.83 27.11
C GLU A 68 -29.55 -18.05 27.17
N GLU A 69 -30.07 -19.25 26.88
CA GLU A 69 -29.28 -20.49 26.91
C GLU A 69 -28.80 -20.97 25.52
N HIS A 70 -29.29 -20.37 24.44
CA HIS A 70 -29.04 -20.83 23.07
C HIS A 70 -27.61 -20.48 22.61
N THR A 71 -26.98 -21.40 21.88
CA THR A 71 -25.58 -21.29 21.41
C THR A 71 -25.32 -20.01 20.60
N TYR A 72 -26.35 -19.48 19.94
CA TYR A 72 -26.31 -18.24 19.18
C TYR A 72 -25.83 -17.03 20.00
N MET A 73 -26.40 -16.81 21.20
CA MET A 73 -26.03 -15.68 22.07
C MET A 73 -24.69 -15.94 22.77
N LYS A 74 -24.45 -17.17 23.22
CA LYS A 74 -23.19 -17.56 23.87
C LYS A 74 -21.94 -17.39 23.00
N SER A 75 -22.12 -17.46 21.68
CA SER A 75 -21.00 -17.42 20.72
C SER A 75 -20.82 -16.06 20.05
N ASP A 76 -21.61 -15.05 20.45
CA ASP A 76 -21.68 -13.73 19.79
C ASP A 76 -21.67 -13.84 18.25
N TYR A 77 -22.55 -14.68 17.72
CA TYR A 77 -22.52 -15.06 16.31
C TYR A 77 -22.70 -13.85 15.38
N PHE A 78 -23.57 -12.91 15.79
CA PHE A 78 -23.78 -11.67 15.04
C PHE A 78 -22.59 -10.71 15.16
N GLY A 79 -21.89 -10.66 16.30
CA GLY A 79 -20.64 -9.93 16.45
C GLY A 79 -19.61 -10.31 15.39
N ILE A 80 -19.44 -11.61 15.12
CA ILE A 80 -18.54 -12.12 14.07
C ILE A 80 -18.93 -11.60 12.68
N ILE A 81 -20.23 -11.57 12.37
CA ILE A 81 -20.74 -11.04 11.08
C ILE A 81 -20.45 -9.54 10.97
N LYS A 82 -20.66 -8.81 12.06
CA LYS A 82 -20.44 -7.36 12.14
C LYS A 82 -18.96 -7.01 11.98
N GLU A 83 -18.05 -7.75 12.60
CA GLU A 83 -16.62 -7.57 12.40
C GLU A 83 -16.21 -7.82 10.95
N LEU A 84 -16.67 -8.93 10.33
CA LEU A 84 -16.36 -9.21 8.93
C LEU A 84 -16.89 -8.14 7.97
N TYR A 85 -18.08 -7.59 8.24
CA TYR A 85 -18.62 -6.47 7.47
C TYR A 85 -17.74 -5.22 7.63
N LYS A 86 -17.34 -4.89 8.86
CA LYS A 86 -16.47 -3.74 9.14
C LYS A 86 -15.13 -3.87 8.41
N ASP A 87 -14.47 -5.03 8.50
CA ASP A 87 -13.22 -5.31 7.79
C ASP A 87 -13.37 -5.11 6.27
N ALA A 88 -14.49 -5.53 5.70
CA ALA A 88 -14.77 -5.37 4.28
C ALA A 88 -14.98 -3.90 3.89
N MET A 89 -15.65 -3.12 4.74
CA MET A 89 -15.88 -1.69 4.54
C MET A 89 -14.59 -0.88 4.68
N ASP A 90 -13.81 -1.14 5.73
CA ASP A 90 -12.51 -0.51 5.97
C ASP A 90 -11.54 -0.77 4.79
N TYR A 91 -11.56 -2.00 4.25
CA TYR A 91 -10.76 -2.33 3.07
C TYR A 91 -11.24 -1.57 1.81
N LEU A 92 -12.54 -1.38 1.63
CA LEU A 92 -13.07 -0.60 0.50
C LEU A 92 -12.72 0.88 0.64
N GLU A 93 -12.74 1.44 1.84
CA GLU A 93 -12.26 2.79 2.12
C GLU A 93 -10.76 2.94 1.84
N GLN A 94 -9.95 1.94 2.20
CA GLN A 94 -8.55 1.90 1.79
C GLN A 94 -8.37 1.78 0.27
N CYS A 95 -9.31 1.17 -0.45
CA CYS A 95 -9.27 1.14 -1.91
C CYS A 95 -9.67 2.50 -2.50
N GLU A 96 -10.64 3.17 -1.89
CA GLU A 96 -11.13 4.49 -2.31
C GLU A 96 -10.10 5.59 -2.11
N THR A 97 -9.41 5.60 -0.96
CA THR A 97 -8.27 6.50 -0.69
C THR A 97 -7.08 6.28 -1.64
N LYS A 98 -7.02 5.11 -2.29
CA LYS A 98 -6.02 4.76 -3.31
C LYS A 98 -6.52 4.98 -4.73
N LEU A 99 -7.79 5.36 -4.93
CA LEU A 99 -8.25 5.80 -6.23
C LEU A 99 -7.48 7.08 -6.59
N PRO A 100 -7.00 7.21 -7.83
CA PRO A 100 -6.53 8.49 -8.30
C PRO A 100 -7.73 9.45 -8.27
N THR A 101 -7.74 10.36 -7.30
CA THR A 101 -8.75 11.40 -7.20
C THR A 101 -8.75 12.15 -8.53
N CYS A 102 -9.87 12.07 -9.25
CA CYS A 102 -10.08 12.88 -10.43
C CYS A 102 -10.29 14.33 -9.96
N GLN A 103 -9.19 15.00 -9.61
CA GLN A 103 -9.16 16.46 -9.61
C GLN A 103 -8.97 16.88 -11.07
N GLN A 104 -10.02 17.44 -11.66
CA GLN A 104 -9.88 18.44 -12.72
C GLN A 104 -10.72 19.67 -12.31
N PRO A 105 -10.33 20.91 -12.63
CA PRO A 105 -9.03 21.44 -13.04
C PRO A 105 -8.55 22.52 -12.04
N GLY A 106 -7.44 22.25 -11.35
CA GLY A 106 -6.62 23.29 -10.72
C GLY A 106 -5.43 23.57 -11.62
N VAL A 107 -5.62 24.45 -12.60
CA VAL A 107 -4.51 25.04 -13.35
C VAL A 107 -3.65 25.82 -12.35
N GLN A 108 -2.53 25.23 -11.93
CA GLN A 108 -1.20 25.86 -11.92
C GLN A 108 -0.15 24.85 -11.42
N ASP A 109 0.85 24.66 -12.28
CA ASP A 109 2.17 24.08 -12.01
C ASP A 109 2.37 22.56 -11.88
N LEU A 110 1.88 21.76 -12.83
CA LEU A 110 2.56 20.48 -13.15
C LEU A 110 2.66 20.12 -14.65
N GLU A 111 2.28 21.03 -15.55
CA GLU A 111 2.71 20.95 -16.96
C GLU A 111 4.09 21.58 -17.10
N LYS A 112 5.15 20.79 -16.84
CA LYS A 112 6.43 20.95 -17.56
C LYS A 112 7.45 19.82 -17.38
N VAL A 113 7.03 18.58 -17.15
CA VAL A 113 7.79 17.49 -17.79
C VAL A 113 7.14 17.32 -19.15
N ARG A 114 7.69 18.03 -20.15
CA ARG A 114 7.35 17.83 -21.57
C ARG A 114 7.40 16.33 -21.82
N THR A 115 6.22 15.69 -21.92
CA THR A 115 6.11 14.37 -22.50
C THR A 115 6.48 14.55 -23.96
N THR A 116 7.78 14.43 -24.25
CA THR A 116 8.27 14.23 -25.59
C THR A 116 7.53 13.01 -26.14
N SER A 117 6.85 13.25 -27.25
CA SER A 117 5.91 12.35 -27.93
C SER A 117 6.56 11.06 -28.48
N ASN A 118 7.80 10.75 -28.09
CA ASN A 118 8.59 9.60 -28.56
C ASN A 118 9.10 8.69 -27.42
N SER A 119 8.60 8.82 -26.19
CA SER A 119 9.06 7.95 -25.08
C SER A 119 8.67 6.48 -25.29
N SER A 120 9.65 5.58 -25.23
CA SER A 120 9.46 4.13 -25.36
C SER A 120 8.54 3.59 -24.25
N ALA A 121 7.90 2.44 -24.47
CA ALA A 121 7.04 1.81 -23.46
C ALA A 121 7.78 1.53 -22.13
N ARG A 122 9.09 1.25 -22.21
CA ARG A 122 9.98 1.09 -21.06
C ARG A 122 10.17 2.40 -20.30
N MET A 123 10.43 3.50 -21.01
CA MET A 123 10.55 4.82 -20.39
C MET A 123 9.26 5.26 -19.69
N LYS A 124 8.10 5.01 -20.32
CA LYS A 124 6.78 5.27 -19.70
C LYS A 124 6.58 4.44 -18.43
N LEU A 125 6.95 3.16 -18.47
CA LEU A 125 6.90 2.29 -17.30
C LEU A 125 7.85 2.77 -16.19
N GLN A 126 9.04 3.26 -16.54
CA GLN A 126 10.00 3.78 -15.58
C GLN A 126 9.51 5.06 -14.91
N LEU A 127 8.99 6.02 -15.67
CA LEU A 127 8.39 7.23 -15.13
C LEU A 127 7.20 6.90 -14.20
N TYR A 128 6.40 5.90 -14.56
CA TYR A 128 5.34 5.41 -13.68
C TYR A 128 5.88 4.86 -12.35
N ARG A 129 6.90 4.00 -12.39
CA ARG A 129 7.54 3.45 -11.18
C ARG A 129 8.13 4.54 -10.30
N ILE A 130 8.80 5.54 -10.90
CA ILE A 130 9.32 6.71 -10.18
C ILE A 130 8.20 7.47 -9.47
N ASN A 131 7.10 7.75 -10.15
CA ASN A 131 5.99 8.47 -9.55
C ASN A 131 5.35 7.69 -8.40
N GLN A 132 5.24 6.36 -8.51
CA GLN A 132 4.77 5.53 -7.40
C GLN A 132 5.72 5.59 -6.19
N LEU A 133 7.03 5.54 -6.42
CA LEU A 133 8.00 5.63 -5.34
C LEU A 133 7.94 6.99 -4.65
N ARG A 134 7.85 8.09 -5.41
CA ARG A 134 7.68 9.46 -4.87
C ARG A 134 6.47 9.56 -3.93
N GLN A 135 5.31 9.09 -4.39
CA GLN A 135 4.09 9.13 -3.57
C GLN A 135 4.22 8.33 -2.28
N ASN A 136 4.96 7.22 -2.29
CA ASN A 136 5.18 6.43 -1.08
C ASN A 136 6.25 7.03 -0.17
N LEU A 137 7.25 7.73 -0.72
CA LEU A 137 8.20 8.53 0.05
C LEU A 137 7.50 9.69 0.78
N GLU A 138 6.57 10.37 0.13
CA GLU A 138 5.73 11.40 0.75
C GLU A 138 4.89 10.81 1.90
N LYS A 139 4.27 9.65 1.70
CA LYS A 139 3.54 8.96 2.78
C LYS A 139 4.45 8.58 3.95
N ALA A 140 5.68 8.18 3.67
CA ALA A 140 6.65 7.87 4.71
C ALA A 140 7.09 9.12 5.46
N ALA A 141 7.31 10.24 4.77
CA ALA A 141 7.60 11.53 5.39
C ALA A 141 6.47 11.95 6.34
N LEU A 142 5.21 11.88 5.89
CA LEU A 142 4.04 12.16 6.72
C LEU A 142 3.94 11.21 7.92
N ALA A 143 4.23 9.91 7.74
CA ALA A 143 4.21 8.96 8.84
C ALA A 143 5.31 9.23 9.88
N ILE A 144 6.47 9.76 9.47
CA ILE A 144 7.54 10.20 10.38
C ILE A 144 7.07 11.42 11.19
N GLU A 145 6.41 12.38 10.54
CA GLU A 145 5.87 13.59 11.18
C GLU A 145 4.75 13.25 12.17
N ASP A 146 3.86 12.32 11.80
CA ASP A 146 2.75 11.83 12.63
C ASP A 146 3.19 10.90 13.78
N ASP A 147 4.49 10.59 13.90
CA ASP A 147 5.06 9.66 14.88
C ASP A 147 4.31 8.31 14.97
N ARG A 148 4.00 7.73 13.80
CA ARG A 148 3.29 6.44 13.67
C ARG A 148 4.04 5.28 14.33
N SER A 149 3.37 4.15 14.47
CA SER A 149 3.92 2.99 15.17
C SER A 149 5.13 2.37 14.44
N SER A 150 6.02 1.73 15.22
CA SER A 150 7.16 0.98 14.70
C SER A 150 6.77 -0.09 13.67
N TYR A 151 5.61 -0.74 13.81
CA TYR A 151 5.09 -1.67 12.81
C TYR A 151 4.80 -1.00 11.47
N HIS A 152 4.26 0.22 11.50
CA HIS A 152 3.98 1.00 10.30
C HIS A 152 5.28 1.38 9.59
N TYR A 153 6.31 1.80 10.32
CA TYR A 153 7.62 2.10 9.75
C TYR A 153 8.29 0.90 9.10
N LYS A 154 8.25 -0.28 9.75
CA LYS A 154 8.78 -1.52 9.14
C LYS A 154 8.08 -1.86 7.82
N THR A 155 6.76 -1.74 7.79
CA THR A 155 5.96 -2.00 6.58
C THR A 155 6.32 -1.02 5.44
N LEU A 156 6.52 0.25 5.78
CA LEU A 156 6.95 1.27 4.82
C LEU A 156 8.36 0.99 4.28
N LEU A 157 9.32 0.65 5.15
CA LEU A 157 10.68 0.29 4.75
C LEU A 157 10.70 -0.86 3.74
N GLU A 158 10.00 -1.97 4.03
CA GLU A 158 9.93 -3.11 3.12
C GLU A 158 9.30 -2.76 1.77
N THR A 159 8.28 -1.89 1.79
CA THR A 159 7.57 -1.46 0.57
C THR A 159 8.44 -0.54 -0.28
N LEU A 160 9.06 0.45 0.36
CA LEU A 160 9.93 1.42 -0.28
C LEU A 160 11.14 0.72 -0.89
N GLN A 161 11.78 -0.20 -0.16
CA GLN A 161 12.94 -0.94 -0.66
C GLN A 161 12.60 -1.73 -1.93
N LYS A 162 11.54 -2.55 -1.90
CA LYS A 162 11.09 -3.32 -3.08
C LYS A 162 10.75 -2.45 -4.30
N GLN A 163 10.24 -1.24 -4.07
CA GLN A 163 9.95 -0.31 -5.16
C GLN A 163 11.21 0.38 -5.69
N CYS A 164 12.13 0.71 -4.78
CA CYS A 164 13.42 1.29 -5.13
C CYS A 164 14.25 0.34 -5.99
N ASP A 165 14.31 -0.94 -5.62
CA ASP A 165 15.01 -1.98 -6.40
C ASP A 165 14.48 -2.05 -7.83
N LYS A 166 13.14 -2.04 -8.01
CA LYS A 166 12.50 -2.06 -9.33
C LYS A 166 12.75 -0.80 -10.17
N VAL A 167 12.96 0.34 -9.51
CA VAL A 167 13.32 1.60 -10.16
C VAL A 167 14.79 1.56 -10.57
N GLU A 168 15.68 1.02 -9.74
CA GLU A 168 17.10 0.82 -10.09
C GLU A 168 17.27 -0.13 -11.27
N GLU A 169 16.66 -1.32 -11.19
CA GLU A 169 16.68 -2.30 -12.28
C GLU A 169 16.18 -1.69 -13.60
N GLY A 170 15.08 -0.92 -13.52
CA GLY A 170 14.53 -0.22 -14.67
C GLY A 170 15.45 0.88 -15.19
N HIS A 171 16.15 1.60 -14.32
CA HIS A 171 17.11 2.63 -14.71
C HIS A 171 18.29 2.01 -15.47
N PHE A 172 18.92 0.96 -14.92
CA PHE A 172 20.02 0.27 -15.58
C PHE A 172 19.60 -0.36 -16.91
N SER A 173 18.45 -1.02 -16.96
CA SER A 173 17.91 -1.58 -18.21
C SER A 173 17.68 -0.53 -19.30
N ILE A 174 17.42 0.72 -18.93
CA ILE A 174 17.22 1.83 -19.86
C ILE A 174 18.57 2.45 -20.27
N CYS A 175 19.57 2.44 -19.39
CA CYS A 175 20.94 2.89 -19.70
C CYS A 175 21.64 2.01 -20.75
N GLU A 176 21.23 0.76 -20.89
CA GLU A 176 21.77 -0.19 -21.88
C GLU A 176 21.30 0.06 -23.32
N GLU A 177 20.35 0.96 -23.55
CA GLU A 177 19.81 1.29 -24.87
C GLU A 177 20.60 2.44 -25.55
N GLU A 178 20.81 2.32 -26.87
CA GLU A 178 21.44 3.38 -27.68
C GLU A 178 20.53 4.63 -27.75
N ASN A 179 21.12 5.83 -27.57
CA ASN A 179 20.48 7.16 -27.68
C ASN A 179 19.48 7.57 -26.59
N VAL A 180 19.53 6.98 -25.39
CA VAL A 180 18.57 7.33 -24.32
C VAL A 180 19.00 8.52 -23.45
N LEU A 181 20.29 8.86 -23.43
CA LEU A 181 20.84 9.96 -22.61
C LEU A 181 20.29 11.35 -22.98
N GLU A 182 19.70 11.51 -24.16
CA GLU A 182 19.05 12.75 -24.60
C GLU A 182 17.63 12.94 -24.03
N HIS A 183 17.07 11.91 -23.38
CA HIS A 183 15.75 11.98 -22.79
C HIS A 183 15.77 12.84 -21.51
N SER A 184 14.71 13.64 -21.27
CA SER A 184 14.60 14.53 -20.10
C SER A 184 14.80 13.82 -18.77
N TYR A 185 14.37 12.56 -18.68
CA TYR A 185 14.65 11.67 -17.55
C TYR A 185 16.13 11.67 -17.09
N PHE A 186 17.07 11.66 -18.04
CA PHE A 186 18.51 11.64 -17.77
C PHE A 186 19.07 13.06 -17.60
N GLN A 187 18.57 14.03 -18.37
CA GLN A 187 19.01 15.42 -18.30
C GLN A 187 18.60 16.09 -16.99
N ASP A 188 17.41 15.78 -16.48
CA ASP A 188 16.87 16.34 -15.23
C ASP A 188 17.28 15.52 -14.00
N GLU A 189 18.23 14.59 -14.15
CA GLU A 189 18.76 13.71 -13.09
C GLU A 189 17.63 13.06 -12.25
N VAL A 190 16.53 12.69 -12.89
CA VAL A 190 15.27 12.32 -12.21
C VAL A 190 15.48 11.14 -11.24
N PHE A 191 16.32 10.19 -11.65
CA PHE A 191 16.68 9.03 -10.86
C PHE A 191 17.57 9.37 -9.66
N GLU A 192 18.63 10.15 -9.85
CA GLU A 192 19.56 10.51 -8.78
C GLU A 192 18.88 11.38 -7.70
N ASN A 193 18.05 12.33 -8.14
CA ASN A 193 17.23 13.15 -7.25
C ASN A 193 16.24 12.30 -6.44
N LEU A 194 15.60 11.32 -7.09
CA LEU A 194 14.71 10.38 -6.41
C LEU A 194 15.47 9.52 -5.39
N LYS A 195 16.68 9.09 -5.74
CA LYS A 195 17.52 8.26 -4.87
C LYS A 195 18.01 9.00 -3.64
N THR A 196 18.40 10.26 -3.80
CA THR A 196 18.77 11.12 -2.68
C THR A 196 17.60 11.25 -1.70
N ASN A 197 16.40 11.59 -2.20
CA ASN A 197 15.20 11.68 -1.34
C ASN A 197 14.82 10.34 -0.70
N TYR A 198 15.00 9.23 -1.43
CA TYR A 198 14.79 7.90 -0.87
C TYR A 198 15.75 7.62 0.29
N ASP A 199 17.05 7.86 0.10
CA ASP A 199 18.07 7.60 1.12
C ASP A 199 17.80 8.45 2.39
N ASP A 200 17.44 9.73 2.22
CA ASP A 200 17.09 10.64 3.33
C ASP A 200 15.88 10.14 4.14
N ILE A 201 14.81 9.71 3.47
CA ILE A 201 13.59 9.23 4.14
C ILE A 201 13.82 7.88 4.84
N ILE A 202 14.61 6.99 4.23
CA ILE A 202 14.96 5.71 4.82
C ILE A 202 15.80 5.90 6.08
N GLU A 203 16.79 6.80 6.07
CA GLU A 203 17.58 7.15 7.25
C GLU A 203 16.67 7.63 8.39
N ARG A 204 15.76 8.57 8.11
CA ARG A 204 14.79 9.08 9.10
C ARG A 204 13.84 7.98 9.64
N LEU A 205 13.39 7.05 8.80
CA LEU A 205 12.57 5.91 9.25
C LEU A 205 13.34 4.99 10.20
N TYR A 206 14.63 4.74 9.92
CA TYR A 206 15.48 3.95 10.79
C TYR A 206 15.75 4.65 12.12
N GLU A 207 16.02 5.95 12.12
CA GLU A 207 16.16 6.75 13.34
C GLU A 207 14.90 6.66 14.22
N LYS A 208 13.71 6.80 13.62
CA LYS A 208 12.43 6.64 14.33
C LYS A 208 12.25 5.25 14.92
N LEU A 209 12.65 4.20 14.20
CA LEU A 209 12.62 2.83 14.72
C LEU A 209 13.58 2.63 15.90
N GLN A 210 14.78 3.21 15.85
CA GLN A 210 15.73 3.15 16.96
C GLN A 210 15.24 3.93 18.19
N GLN A 211 14.57 5.07 17.99
CA GLN A 211 13.92 5.82 19.07
C GLN A 211 12.82 5.00 19.75
N HIS A 212 12.01 4.29 18.97
CA HIS A 212 10.97 3.38 19.51
C HIS A 212 11.59 2.17 20.24
N GLN A 213 12.81 1.75 19.88
CA GLN A 213 13.55 0.65 20.53
C GLN A 213 14.36 1.08 21.76
N THR A 214 14.85 2.31 21.82
CA THR A 214 15.54 2.82 23.02
C THR A 214 14.58 2.96 24.22
N ILE A 215 13.27 2.98 23.96
CA ILE A 215 12.20 2.86 24.97
C ILE A 215 11.96 1.40 25.39
N HIS A 216 12.31 0.41 24.56
CA HIS A 216 12.17 -1.02 24.82
C HIS A 216 13.47 -1.78 24.51
N LYS A 217 14.38 -1.87 25.49
CA LYS A 217 15.68 -2.54 25.33
C LYS A 217 15.60 -3.97 24.76
N SER A 218 16.63 -4.25 23.95
CA SER A 218 17.17 -5.48 23.36
C SER A 218 16.46 -6.09 22.16
N SER A 219 17.04 -5.92 20.97
CA SER A 219 16.97 -6.92 19.91
C SER A 219 18.20 -6.83 18.99
N ASP A 220 19.16 -7.72 19.24
CA ASP A 220 20.45 -7.89 18.54
C ASP A 220 20.31 -8.14 17.02
N THR A 221 19.11 -8.42 16.53
CA THR A 221 18.87 -8.76 15.11
C THR A 221 18.84 -7.52 14.20
N LEU A 222 18.44 -6.35 14.72
CA LEU A 222 18.40 -5.11 13.94
C LEU A 222 19.74 -4.36 13.94
N GLU A 223 20.52 -4.52 15.01
CA GLU A 223 21.88 -4.00 15.09
C GLU A 223 22.78 -4.63 14.01
N HIS A 224 22.63 -5.94 13.78
CA HIS A 224 23.30 -6.63 12.68
C HIS A 224 22.84 -6.17 11.28
N MET A 225 21.54 -5.88 11.09
CA MET A 225 21.04 -5.36 9.80
C MET A 225 21.50 -3.91 9.54
N LEU A 226 21.61 -3.08 10.58
CA LEU A 226 22.18 -1.74 10.50
C LEU A 226 23.69 -1.77 10.27
N GLU A 227 24.44 -2.67 10.92
CA GLU A 227 25.86 -2.87 10.62
C GLU A 227 26.09 -3.28 9.18
N VAL A 228 25.28 -4.20 8.64
CA VAL A 228 25.35 -4.62 7.23
C VAL A 228 25.04 -3.45 6.29
N TYR A 229 24.00 -2.66 6.58
CA TYR A 229 23.60 -1.50 5.77
C TYR A 229 24.63 -0.35 5.82
N LEU A 230 25.15 -0.02 7.01
CA LEU A 230 26.19 1.00 7.19
C LEU A 230 27.53 0.56 6.57
N CYS A 231 27.84 -0.74 6.61
CA CYS A 231 29.01 -1.28 5.92
C CYS A 231 28.87 -1.16 4.39
N TRP A 232 27.68 -1.44 3.85
CA TRP A 232 27.40 -1.34 2.42
C TRP A 232 27.44 0.12 1.90
N THR A 233 26.82 1.06 2.61
CA THR A 233 26.83 2.49 2.25
C THR A 233 28.24 3.11 2.31
N LYS A 234 29.07 2.68 3.27
CA LYS A 234 30.47 3.11 3.38
C LYS A 234 31.33 2.61 2.20
N HIS A 235 31.06 1.41 1.67
CA HIS A 235 31.74 0.89 0.49
C HIS A 235 31.25 1.57 -0.81
N ARG A 236 29.99 2.02 -0.88
CA ARG A 236 29.45 2.73 -2.05
C ARG A 236 30.17 4.07 -2.31
N ARG A 237 30.60 4.80 -1.27
CA ARG A 237 31.42 6.02 -1.44
C ARG A 237 32.75 5.76 -2.16
N ILE A 238 33.34 4.58 -1.98
CA ILE A 238 34.61 4.21 -2.65
C ILE A 238 34.39 4.00 -4.16
N PHE A 239 33.20 3.56 -4.58
CA PHE A 239 32.90 3.34 -6.01
C PHE A 239 32.43 4.59 -6.75
N VAL A 240 31.91 5.61 -6.05
CA VAL A 240 31.54 6.90 -6.66
C VAL A 240 32.78 7.76 -6.97
N GLU A 241 33.89 7.55 -6.25
CA GLU A 241 35.17 8.26 -6.50
C GLU A 241 36.01 7.66 -7.64
N VAL A 242 35.69 6.46 -8.12
CA VAL A 242 36.38 5.86 -9.29
C VAL A 242 35.54 6.08 -10.55
N ARG A 243 35.37 7.35 -10.94
CA ARG A 243 35.04 7.64 -12.35
C ARG A 243 36.32 7.42 -13.17
N PRO A 244 36.31 6.55 -14.20
CA PRO A 244 37.39 6.57 -15.18
C PRO A 244 37.35 7.93 -15.86
N VAL A 245 38.45 8.68 -15.75
CA VAL A 245 38.70 9.81 -16.65
C VAL A 245 38.74 9.21 -18.05
N VAL A 246 37.64 9.34 -18.80
CA VAL A 246 37.61 9.01 -20.23
C VAL A 246 38.51 10.03 -20.91
N ILE A 247 39.76 9.63 -21.12
CA ILE A 247 40.71 10.35 -21.95
C ILE A 247 40.17 10.27 -23.38
N THR A 248 39.55 11.36 -23.84
CA THR A 248 39.27 11.58 -25.25
C THR A 248 40.60 11.81 -25.97
N HIS A 249 41.08 10.80 -26.71
CA HIS A 249 42.04 11.04 -27.79
C HIS A 249 41.26 11.10 -29.10
N VAL A 250 41.13 12.33 -29.58
CA VAL A 250 40.83 12.66 -30.97
C VAL A 250 42.09 12.38 -31.78
N ILE A 251 42.05 11.40 -32.69
CA ILE A 251 42.69 11.45 -34.02
C ILE A 251 41.83 10.62 -34.98
#